data_AF-A0A2V5KLQ9-F1
#
_entry.id   AF-A0A2V5KLQ9-F1
#
_cell.length_a   1.000
_cell.length_b   1.000
_cell.length_c   1.000
_cell.angle_alpha   90.00
_cell.angle_beta   90.00
_cell.angle_gamma   90.00
#
_symmetry.space_group_name_H-M   'P 1'
#
loop_
_entity.id
_entity.type
_entity.pdbx_description
1 polymer ?
#
loop_
_entity_poly.entity_id
_entity_poly.type
_entity_poly.pdbx_seq_one_letter_code
_entity_poly.pdbx_strand_id
1 'polypeptide(L)'
;EGLPQLQKEILARIRQQNLRAESAVTINTRHRDCLRRALESCDRARSALGQGISQEYVAVDLDQGLRAVGEVIGVVDVEQILDSVFNQFCIGK
;
A
#
# COMPACT_ATOMS: atom_id res chain seq x y z
N GLU A 1 13.87 -16.70 35.68
CA GLU A 1 14.00 -15.25 35.93
C GLU A 1 14.40 -14.39 34.72
N GLY A 2 14.72 -14.93 33.52
CA GLY A 2 15.20 -14.11 32.39
C GLY A 2 14.16 -13.61 31.38
N LEU A 3 12.95 -14.18 31.37
CA LEU A 3 11.87 -13.85 30.43
C LEU A 3 11.42 -12.37 30.51
N PRO A 4 11.21 -11.79 31.71
CA PRO A 4 10.82 -10.37 31.82
C PRO A 4 11.91 -9.42 31.30
N GLN A 5 13.19 -9.72 31.57
CA GLN A 5 14.32 -8.95 31.06
C GLN A 5 14.43 -9.03 29.54
N LEU A 6 14.26 -10.23 28.96
CA LEU A 6 14.24 -10.41 27.51
C LEU A 6 13.10 -9.63 26.86
N GLN A 7 11.90 -9.67 27.43
CA GLN A 7 10.75 -8.90 26.95
C GLN A 7 11.02 -7.39 26.98
N LYS A 8 11.63 -6.89 28.07
CA LYS A 8 11.99 -5.47 28.22
C LYS A 8 13.02 -5.03 27.16
N GLU A 9 14.03 -5.86 26.91
CA GLU A 9 15.07 -5.59 25.92
C GLU A 9 14.51 -5.59 24.48
N ILE A 10 13.64 -6.56 24.16
CA ILE A 10 12.96 -6.60 22.85
C ILE A 10 12.11 -5.34 22.64
N LEU A 11 11.31 -4.93 23.64
CA LEU A 11 10.49 -3.73 23.55
C LEU A 11 11.32 -2.45 23.44
N ALA A 12 12.47 -2.37 24.13
CA ALA A 12 13.38 -1.24 24.02
C ALA A 12 13.93 -1.08 22.59
N ARG A 13 14.35 -2.18 21.96
CA ARG A 13 14.86 -2.17 20.58
C ARG A 13 13.80 -1.83 19.54
N ILE A 14 12.59 -2.38 19.69
CA ILE A 14 11.45 -2.07 18.83
C ILE A 14 11.12 -0.58 18.91
N ARG A 15 11.07 0.00 20.12
CA ARG A 15 10.76 1.44 20.31
C ARG A 15 11.86 2.39 19.80
N GLN A 16 13.12 1.96 19.79
CA GLN A 16 14.23 2.76 19.23
C GLN A 16 14.13 2.97 17.72
N GLN A 17 13.43 2.10 16.99
CA GLN A 17 13.23 2.25 15.54
C GLN A 17 12.20 3.32 15.15
N ASN A 18 11.84 4.25 16.05
CA ASN A 18 10.80 5.25 15.82
C ASN A 18 9.49 4.63 15.30
N LEU A 19 9.10 3.47 15.85
CA LEU A 19 7.75 2.92 15.68
C LEU A 19 6.71 3.72 16.48
N ARG A 20 6.87 5.04 16.52
CA ARG A 20 5.76 5.93 16.85
C ARG A 20 4.80 5.78 15.69
N ALA A 21 3.63 5.26 15.97
CA ALA A 21 2.50 5.44 15.08
C ALA A 21 2.26 6.95 15.01
N GLU A 22 2.88 7.64 14.04
CA GLU A 22 2.61 9.05 13.76
C GLU A 22 1.15 9.25 13.32
N SER A 23 0.47 8.15 13.02
CA SER A 23 -0.92 8.07 12.60
C SER A 23 -1.62 6.94 13.36
N ALA A 24 -2.81 7.20 13.88
CA ALA A 24 -3.70 6.19 14.47
C ALA A 24 -4.24 5.17 13.43
N VAL A 25 -3.85 5.31 12.16
CA VAL A 25 -4.32 4.47 11.06
C VAL A 25 -3.41 3.24 10.91
N THR A 26 -3.90 2.09 11.34
CA THR A 26 -3.28 0.80 11.04
C THR A 26 -3.59 0.43 9.59
N ILE A 27 -2.57 0.43 8.72
CA ILE A 27 -2.70 -0.05 7.34
C ILE A 27 -2.16 -1.48 7.21
N ASN A 28 -2.89 -2.34 6.50
CA ASN A 28 -2.44 -3.70 6.18
C ASN A 28 -1.60 -3.72 4.89
N THR A 29 -1.08 -4.89 4.52
CA THR A 29 -0.28 -5.08 3.29
C THR A 29 -1.03 -4.67 2.03
N ARG A 30 -2.35 -4.91 1.95
CA ARG A 30 -3.17 -4.52 0.79
C ARG A 30 -3.25 -3.00 0.65
N HIS A 31 -3.52 -2.28 1.74
CA HIS A 31 -3.56 -0.82 1.74
C HIS A 31 -2.21 -0.22 1.32
N ARG A 32 -1.11 -0.78 1.83
CA ARG A 32 0.24 -0.35 1.47
C ARG A 32 0.50 -0.51 -0.03
N ASP A 33 0.11 -1.64 -0.63
CA ASP A 33 0.28 -1.84 -2.07
C ASP A 33 -0.54 -0.87 -2.92
N CYS A 34 -1.82 -0.66 -2.56
CA CYS A 34 -2.70 0.31 -3.22
C CYS A 34 -2.10 1.72 -3.19
N LEU A 35 -1.63 2.17 -2.02
CA LEU A 35 -1.01 3.49 -1.85
C LEU A 35 0.33 3.62 -2.59
N ARG A 36 1.12 2.54 -2.64
CA ARG A 36 2.37 2.50 -3.42
C ARG A 36 2.06 2.69 -4.92
N ARG A 37 1.10 1.94 -5.47
CA ARG A 37 0.70 2.05 -6.88
C ARG A 37 0.15 3.44 -7.19
N ALA A 38 -0.66 4.01 -6.29
CA ALA A 38 -1.17 5.37 -6.45
C ALA A 38 -0.03 6.40 -6.53
N LEU A 39 0.96 6.29 -5.64
CA LEU A 39 2.13 7.17 -5.64
C LEU A 39 2.93 7.05 -6.94
N GLU A 40 3.20 5.82 -7.40
CA GLU A 40 3.91 5.57 -8.65
C GLU A 40 3.20 6.19 -9.85
N SER A 41 1.87 6.10 -9.91
CA SER A 41 1.08 6.73 -10.97
C SER A 41 1.12 8.26 -10.90
N CYS A 42 1.03 8.84 -9.70
CA CYS A 42 1.20 10.29 -9.51
C CYS A 42 2.59 10.77 -9.95
N ASP A 43 3.64 10.00 -9.67
CA ASP A 43 5.01 10.31 -10.07
C ASP A 43 5.18 10.28 -11.60
N ARG A 44 4.55 9.30 -12.27
CA ARG A 44 4.52 9.25 -13.74
C ARG A 44 3.78 10.45 -14.33
N ALA A 45 2.58 10.77 -13.82
CA ALA A 45 1.81 11.94 -14.26
C ALA A 45 2.59 13.25 -14.09
N ARG A 46 3.25 13.43 -12.94
CA ARG A 46 4.10 14.59 -12.65
C ARG A 46 5.29 14.68 -13.62
N SER A 47 5.95 13.56 -13.88
CA SER A 47 7.06 13.50 -14.84
C SER A 47 6.59 13.84 -16.26
N ALA A 48 5.45 13.28 -16.68
CA ALA A 48 4.86 13.52 -17.99
C ALA A 48 4.48 14.99 -18.20
N LEU A 49 3.90 15.63 -17.19
CA LEU A 49 3.64 17.07 -17.18
C LEU A 49 4.94 17.89 -17.34
N GLY A 50 5.98 17.54 -16.58
CA GLY A 50 7.27 18.23 -16.66
C GLY A 50 8.00 18.06 -18.00
N GLN A 51 7.74 16.96 -18.71
CA GLN A 51 8.31 16.66 -20.03
C GLN A 51 7.46 17.22 -21.19
N GLY A 52 6.31 17.85 -20.92
CA GLY A 52 5.42 18.36 -21.95
C GLY A 52 4.72 17.26 -22.77
N ILE A 53 4.56 16.06 -22.19
CA ILE A 53 3.81 14.97 -22.83
C ILE A 53 2.33 15.36 -22.92
N SER A 54 1.62 14.81 -23.92
CA SER A 54 0.18 15.06 -24.12
C SER A 54 -0.63 14.82 -22.84
N GLN A 55 -1.59 15.73 -22.59
CA GLN A 55 -2.47 15.69 -21.42
C GLN A 55 -3.28 14.39 -21.33
N GLU A 56 -3.48 13.69 -22.44
CA GLU A 56 -4.13 12.38 -22.47
C GLU A 56 -3.36 11.33 -21.66
N TYR A 57 -2.03 11.32 -21.75
CA TYR A 57 -1.20 10.39 -20.97
C TYR A 57 -1.21 10.73 -19.48
N VAL A 58 -1.17 12.04 -19.16
CA VAL A 58 -1.28 12.52 -17.78
C VAL A 58 -2.62 12.09 -17.17
N ALA A 59 -3.72 12.23 -17.93
CA ALA A 59 -5.05 11.83 -17.48
C ALA A 59 -5.13 10.32 -17.21
N VAL A 60 -4.50 9.49 -18.05
CA VAL A 60 -4.44 8.03 -17.85
C VAL A 60 -3.69 7.67 -16.57
N ASP A 61 -2.54 8.27 -16.31
CA ASP A 61 -1.78 8.02 -15.07
C ASP A 61 -2.58 8.48 -13.82
N LEU A 62 -3.26 9.63 -13.89
CA LEU A 62 -4.10 10.11 -12.79
C LEU A 62 -5.31 9.18 -12.54
N ASP A 63 -5.96 8.67 -13.59
CA ASP A 63 -7.06 7.71 -13.48
C ASP A 63 -6.59 6.41 -12.79
N GLN A 64 -5.42 5.90 -13.17
CA GLN A 64 -4.81 4.74 -12.51
C GLN A 64 -4.51 5.00 -11.03
N GLY A 65 -4.00 6.19 -10.70
CA GLY A 65 -3.78 6.60 -9.31
C GLY A 65 -5.08 6.64 -8.51
N LEU A 66 -6.14 7.21 -9.10
CA LEU A 66 -7.46 7.30 -8.48
C LEU A 66 -8.07 5.92 -8.23
N ARG A 67 -7.98 5.00 -9.19
CA ARG A 67 -8.44 3.60 -9.02
C ARG A 67 -7.71 2.93 -7.88
N ALA A 68 -6.38 3.01 -7.84
CA ALA A 68 -5.58 2.41 -6.77
C ALA A 68 -5.96 2.95 -5.36
N VAL A 69 -6.30 4.24 -5.25
CA VAL A 69 -6.84 4.80 -3.99
C VAL A 69 -8.25 4.28 -3.71
N GLY A 70 -9.10 4.16 -4.71
CA GLY A 70 -10.44 3.56 -4.60
C GLY A 70 -10.40 2.15 -4.05
N GLU A 71 -9.40 1.35 -4.44
CA GLU A 71 -9.23 0.00 -3.91
C GLU A 71 -9.01 0.01 -2.39
N VAL A 72 -8.34 1.02 -1.82
CA VAL A 72 -8.13 1.13 -0.36
C VAL A 72 -9.46 1.10 0.39
N ILE A 73 -10.46 1.85 -0.11
CA ILE A 73 -11.80 1.97 0.48
C ILE A 73 -12.78 0.87 0.00
N GLY A 74 -12.31 -0.11 -0.78
CA GLY A 74 -13.13 -1.22 -1.27
C GLY A 74 -13.92 -0.91 -2.53
N VAL A 75 -13.62 0.19 -3.22
CA VAL A 75 -14.07 0.42 -4.59
C VAL A 75 -13.16 -0.38 -5.50
N VAL A 76 -13.53 -1.63 -5.74
CA VAL A 76 -12.83 -2.59 -6.61
C VAL A 76 -13.83 -3.18 -7.60
N ASP A 77 -13.37 -3.35 -8.83
CA ASP A 77 -14.11 -4.10 -9.84
C ASP A 77 -14.19 -5.58 -9.42
N VAL A 78 -15.35 -6.22 -9.64
CA VAL A 78 -15.68 -7.56 -9.11
C VAL A 78 -14.64 -8.62 -9.50
N GLU A 79 -14.00 -8.45 -10.65
CA GLU A 79 -13.04 -9.39 -11.23
C GLU A 79 -11.75 -9.52 -10.40
N GLN A 80 -11.26 -8.46 -9.76
CA GLN A 80 -10.01 -8.52 -8.99
C GLN A 80 -10.14 -9.18 -7.62
N ILE A 81 -11.36 -9.24 -7.07
CA ILE A 81 -11.63 -9.93 -5.80
C ILE A 81 -11.42 -11.44 -6.00
N LEU A 82 -11.88 -11.99 -7.12
CA LEU A 82 -11.80 -13.42 -7.43
C LEU A 82 -10.35 -13.89 -7.49
N ASP A 83 -9.47 -13.18 -8.20
CA ASP A 83 -8.06 -13.56 -8.32
C ASP A 83 -7.32 -13.57 -6.98
N SER A 84 -7.60 -12.61 -6.09
CA SER A 84 -6.93 -12.57 -4.77
C SER A 84 -7.43 -13.65 -3.81
N VAL A 85 -8.73 -13.97 -3.86
CA VAL A 85 -9.33 -15.04 -3.04
C VAL A 85 -8.72 -16.37 -3.46
N PHE A 86 -8.59 -16.66 -4.76
CA PHE A 86 -8.07 -17.94 -5.23
C PHE A 86 -6.54 -18.08 -5.10
N ASN A 87 -5.79 -16.99 -4.98
CA ASN A 87 -4.33 -17.07 -4.79
C ASN A 87 -3.89 -17.33 -3.33
N GLN A 88 -4.81 -17.18 -2.37
CA GLN A 88 -4.52 -17.37 -0.94
C GLN A 88 -4.93 -18.75 -0.40
N PHE A 89 -5.64 -19.55 -1.21
CA PHE A 89 -5.85 -20.96 -0.92
C PHE A 89 -4.73 -21.77 -1.58
N CYS A 90 -3.97 -22.51 -0.77
CA CYS A 90 -3.14 -23.58 -1.31
C CYS A 90 -4.07 -24.55 -2.05
N ILE A 91 -3.93 -24.65 -3.37
CA ILE A 91 -4.56 -25.70 -4.16
C ILE A 91 -3.95 -27.01 -3.67
N GLY A 92 -4.68 -27.71 -2.80
CA GLY A 92 -4.36 -29.07 -2.36
C GLY A 92 -3.56 -29.17 -1.05
N LYS A 93 -4.27 -29.08 0.09
CA LYS A 93 -4.21 -30.08 1.15
C LYS A 93 -5.44 -29.96 2.05
#